data_AF-A0A353DV04-F1
#
_entry.id   AF-A0A353DV04-F1
#
_cell.length_a   1.000
_cell.length_b   1.000
_cell.length_c   1.000
_cell.angle_alpha   90.00
_cell.angle_beta   90.00
_cell.angle_gamma   90.00
#
_symmetry.space_group_name_H-M   'P 1'
#
loop_
_entity.id
_entity.type
_entity.pdbx_description
1 polymer ?
#
loop_
_entity_poly.entity_id
_entity_poly.type
_entity_poly.pdbx_seq_one_letter_code
_entity_poly.pdbx_strand_id
1 'polypeptide(L)'
;MKGAYNRLMHPSALFSDILKLVSHSLSLFCMGQVTLRSLSALVGTLVPWWLVWGLGLGSNLQAASSLARTPSHDSELRYWLENMITHHHFSVSEAASATGLSHPQIEKAMQEWSIQPSPTRSSPSHLLVLPYPGGRHPRIGFLDGAIDPQRETKVSAFAPWKGGGYAVLDIPEAIWSNLGLTYLAHTHIPTVWDEQSIALETTEWTRHPDHSLSMERLLPNGISFGTHVAGAHGGLIMDMWLRNGSEAALDDLRVQNCVMFRELAGFEVQS
;
A
#
# COMPACT_ATOMS: atom_id res chain seq x y z
N MET A 1 46.94 23.52 -13.68
CA MET A 1 46.12 22.89 -14.75
C MET A 1 45.53 21.60 -14.17
N LYS A 2 44.26 21.61 -13.74
CA LYS A 2 43.09 20.89 -14.35
C LYS A 2 43.28 19.36 -14.34
N GLY A 3 42.41 18.48 -13.83
CA GLY A 3 41.08 18.54 -13.20
C GLY A 3 40.77 17.16 -12.57
N ALA A 4 40.09 17.10 -11.42
CA ALA A 4 38.67 16.78 -11.27
C ALA A 4 38.25 15.35 -11.70
N TYR A 5 38.09 14.45 -10.73
CA TYR A 5 37.08 13.37 -10.73
C TYR A 5 36.40 13.30 -9.36
N ASN A 6 35.70 14.37 -8.98
CA ASN A 6 34.58 14.27 -8.05
C ASN A 6 33.38 13.74 -8.85
N ARG A 7 33.21 12.42 -8.91
CA ARG A 7 31.90 11.85 -9.22
C ARG A 7 31.09 11.91 -7.93
N LEU A 8 30.34 12.99 -7.76
CA LEU A 8 29.17 12.99 -6.90
C LEU A 8 28.27 11.84 -7.39
N MET A 9 28.26 10.72 -6.67
CA MET A 9 27.24 9.70 -6.90
C MET A 9 25.89 10.33 -6.54
N HIS A 10 24.96 10.26 -7.47
CA HIS A 10 23.61 10.79 -7.29
C HIS A 10 22.92 9.99 -6.16
N PRO A 11 22.24 10.63 -5.20
CA PRO A 11 21.58 9.95 -4.07
C PRO A 11 20.62 8.82 -4.50
N SER A 12 20.00 8.94 -5.68
CA SER A 12 19.10 7.93 -6.26
C SER A 12 19.78 6.60 -6.61
N ALA A 13 21.07 6.60 -6.96
CA ALA A 13 21.79 5.38 -7.28
C ALA A 13 22.05 4.53 -6.02
N LEU A 14 22.33 5.18 -4.89
CA LEU A 14 22.51 4.52 -3.59
C LEU A 14 21.23 3.84 -3.09
N PHE A 15 20.06 4.44 -3.32
CA PHE A 15 18.79 3.88 -2.83
C PHE A 15 18.32 2.67 -3.66
N SER A 16 18.55 2.67 -4.98
CA SER A 16 18.31 1.48 -5.82
C SER A 16 19.20 0.30 -5.41
N ASP A 17 20.43 0.56 -4.95
CA ASP A 17 21.34 -0.47 -4.42
C ASP A 17 20.99 -0.92 -2.99
N ILE A 18 20.36 -0.05 -2.19
CA ILE A 18 19.82 -0.31 -0.84
C ILE A 18 18.56 -1.19 -0.90
N LEU A 19 17.75 -1.05 -1.96
CA LEU A 19 16.63 -1.94 -2.29
C LEU A 19 17.06 -3.22 -3.01
N LYS A 20 18.26 -3.76 -2.71
CA LYS A 20 18.62 -5.12 -3.12
C LYS A 20 17.76 -6.11 -2.36
N LEU A 21 16.62 -6.43 -2.96
CA LEU A 21 15.73 -7.52 -2.61
C LEU A 21 16.54 -8.83 -2.63
N VAL A 22 16.87 -9.38 -1.47
CA VAL A 22 17.30 -10.78 -1.37
C VAL A 22 16.03 -11.61 -1.21
N SER A 23 15.26 -11.77 -2.28
CA SER A 23 14.18 -12.76 -2.33
C SER A 23 14.75 -14.07 -2.89
N HIS A 24 14.74 -15.13 -2.09
CA HIS A 24 14.82 -16.49 -2.63
C HIS A 24 13.46 -16.92 -3.17
N SER A 25 12.96 -16.21 -4.18
CA SER A 25 11.76 -16.57 -4.95
C SER A 25 11.64 -15.64 -6.17
N LEU A 26 11.36 -16.25 -7.33
CA LEU A 26 11.27 -15.60 -8.64
C LEU A 26 10.42 -14.32 -8.58
N SER A 27 11.03 -13.16 -8.85
CA SER A 27 10.32 -11.90 -9.08
C SER A 27 10.05 -11.74 -10.58
N LEU A 28 8.78 -11.55 -10.96
CA LEU A 28 8.42 -11.07 -12.29
C LEU A 28 8.33 -9.53 -12.22
N PHE A 29 9.21 -8.83 -12.93
CA PHE A 29 9.02 -7.40 -13.21
C PHE A 29 7.93 -7.27 -14.27
N CYS A 30 6.78 -6.69 -13.92
CA CYS A 30 5.74 -6.39 -14.89
C CYS A 30 6.08 -5.09 -15.63
N MET A 31 6.83 -5.21 -16.74
CA MET A 31 6.88 -4.17 -17.78
C MET A 31 5.75 -4.45 -18.77
N GLY A 32 4.82 -3.51 -18.89
CA GLY A 32 3.67 -3.64 -19.79
C GLY A 32 4.07 -3.62 -21.26
N GLN A 33 3.39 -4.46 -22.06
CA GLN A 33 2.98 -4.15 -23.43
C GLN A 33 1.69 -4.90 -23.75
N VAL A 34 0.56 -4.17 -23.75
CA VAL A 34 -0.68 -4.63 -24.40
C VAL A 34 -0.57 -4.22 -25.87
N THR A 35 -0.41 -5.20 -26.76
CA THR A 35 -0.66 -4.98 -28.19
C THR A 35 -2.15 -5.21 -28.47
N LEU A 36 -2.86 -4.10 -28.72
CA LEU A 36 -4.20 -4.09 -29.32
C LEU A 36 -4.21 -4.87 -30.63
N ARG A 37 -5.17 -5.76 -30.81
CA ARG A 37 -5.71 -6.11 -32.13
C ARG A 37 -7.22 -6.01 -32.11
N SER A 38 -7.69 -5.07 -32.91
CA SER A 38 -9.07 -4.78 -33.25
C SER A 38 -9.71 -5.93 -34.02
N LEU A 39 -11.00 -6.17 -33.76
CA LEU A 39 -11.94 -6.72 -34.73
C LEU A 39 -13.35 -6.22 -34.43
N SER A 40 -13.91 -5.62 -35.46
CA SER A 40 -15.17 -4.89 -35.49
C SER A 40 -16.38 -5.81 -35.71
N ALA A 41 -17.54 -5.21 -35.42
CA ALA A 41 -18.88 -5.50 -35.96
C ALA A 41 -19.78 -6.45 -35.14
N LEU A 42 -20.82 -5.87 -34.52
CA LEU A 42 -22.18 -6.07 -35.02
C LEU A 42 -23.16 -4.97 -34.56
N VAL A 43 -24.12 -4.71 -35.44
CA VAL A 43 -25.10 -3.60 -35.47
C VAL A 43 -26.42 -4.02 -34.82
N GLY A 44 -27.12 -3.04 -34.22
CA GLY A 44 -28.57 -3.07 -33.91
C GLY A 44 -28.85 -2.90 -32.42
N THR A 45 -29.73 -2.04 -31.91
CA THR A 45 -30.80 -1.20 -32.46
C THR A 45 -31.08 -0.08 -31.45
N LEU A 46 -31.47 1.10 -31.95
CA LEU A 46 -31.80 2.30 -31.18
C LEU A 46 -33.08 2.12 -30.36
N VAL A 47 -33.03 2.41 -29.05
CA VAL A 47 -34.20 2.84 -28.28
C VAL A 47 -33.81 4.08 -27.47
N PRO A 48 -34.54 5.20 -27.57
CA PRO A 48 -34.10 6.46 -26.96
C PRO A 48 -34.56 6.56 -25.50
N TRP A 49 -33.62 6.63 -24.55
CA TRP A 49 -33.88 6.71 -23.09
C TRP A 49 -33.89 8.15 -22.52
N TRP A 50 -34.47 9.12 -23.24
CA TRP A 50 -34.60 10.51 -22.78
C TRP A 50 -35.94 10.77 -22.09
N LEU A 51 -36.34 9.89 -21.17
CA LEU A 51 -37.57 10.06 -20.39
C LEU A 51 -37.50 9.43 -18.99
N VAL A 52 -36.44 9.74 -18.22
CA VAL A 52 -36.50 9.74 -16.74
C VAL A 52 -35.64 10.90 -16.23
N TRP A 53 -36.15 12.12 -16.36
CA TRP A 53 -35.73 13.26 -15.53
C TRP A 53 -36.73 13.38 -14.38
N GLY A 54 -36.30 12.95 -13.20
CA GLY A 54 -37.07 13.05 -11.97
C GLY A 54 -36.11 13.27 -10.79
N LEU A 55 -35.78 14.54 -10.57
CA LEU A 55 -35.45 15.15 -9.27
C LEU A 55 -34.85 14.21 -8.20
N GLY A 56 -33.53 14.07 -8.21
CA GLY A 56 -32.74 13.64 -7.07
C GLY A 56 -31.65 14.67 -6.81
N LEU A 57 -31.92 15.60 -5.89
CA LEU A 57 -30.92 16.51 -5.34
C LEU A 57 -29.69 15.71 -4.95
N GLY A 58 -28.53 16.08 -5.51
CA GLY A 58 -27.25 15.47 -5.21
C GLY A 58 -26.89 15.65 -3.75
N SER A 59 -27.12 14.61 -2.95
CA SER A 59 -26.31 14.35 -1.77
C SER A 59 -24.96 13.82 -2.25
N ASN A 60 -23.99 14.73 -2.39
CA ASN A 60 -22.57 14.37 -2.31
C ASN A 60 -22.28 13.89 -0.87
N LEU A 61 -22.81 12.73 -0.51
CA LEU A 61 -22.18 11.90 0.48
C LEU A 61 -20.98 11.30 -0.27
N GLN A 62 -19.81 11.92 -0.07
CA GLN A 62 -18.54 11.26 -0.35
C GLN A 62 -18.64 9.90 0.34
N ALA A 63 -18.87 8.83 -0.43
CA ALA A 63 -18.91 7.50 0.13
C ALA A 63 -17.58 7.32 0.87
N ALA A 64 -17.64 7.14 2.19
CA ALA A 64 -16.46 6.76 2.95
C ALA A 64 -15.92 5.52 2.26
N SER A 65 -14.64 5.54 1.87
CA SER A 65 -14.00 4.32 1.36
C SER A 65 -14.23 3.24 2.41
N SER A 66 -14.68 2.06 1.97
CA SER A 66 -14.91 0.89 2.83
C SER A 66 -13.66 0.47 3.63
N LEU A 67 -12.51 1.06 3.31
CA LEU A 67 -11.22 0.86 3.96
C LEU A 67 -10.91 1.79 5.13
N ALA A 68 -11.74 2.81 5.38
CA ALA A 68 -11.52 3.70 6.51
C ALA A 68 -11.47 2.88 7.81
N ARG A 69 -10.43 3.11 8.63
CA ARG A 69 -10.25 2.38 9.89
C ARG A 69 -10.24 3.35 11.05
N THR A 70 -11.37 3.43 11.73
CA THR A 70 -11.53 4.23 12.95
C THR A 70 -10.62 3.70 14.06
N PRO A 71 -9.70 4.52 14.61
CA PRO A 71 -8.90 4.12 15.76
C PRO A 71 -9.79 3.79 16.96
N SER A 72 -9.46 2.72 17.70
CA SER A 72 -10.31 2.18 18.76
C SER A 72 -10.27 2.98 20.07
N HIS A 73 -9.21 3.75 20.30
CA HIS A 73 -9.02 4.59 21.49
C HIS A 73 -8.01 5.71 21.25
N ASP A 74 -7.90 6.67 22.17
CA ASP A 74 -7.11 7.89 22.01
C ASP A 74 -5.63 7.65 21.73
N SER A 75 -5.00 6.66 22.36
CA SER A 75 -3.59 6.34 22.06
C SER A 75 -3.40 5.76 20.65
N GLU A 76 -4.37 4.99 20.14
CA GLU A 76 -4.34 4.57 18.73
C GLU A 76 -4.58 5.75 17.80
N LEU A 77 -5.55 6.61 18.13
CA LEU A 77 -5.83 7.81 17.33
C LEU A 77 -4.59 8.71 17.26
N ARG A 78 -3.94 8.95 18.41
CA ARG A 78 -2.72 9.74 18.49
C ARG A 78 -1.62 9.13 17.63
N TYR A 79 -1.38 7.82 17.76
CA TYR A 79 -0.38 7.14 16.94
C TYR A 79 -0.66 7.31 15.45
N TRP A 80 -1.90 7.08 15.01
CA TRP A 80 -2.25 7.16 13.60
C TRP A 80 -2.17 8.60 13.08
N LEU A 81 -2.55 9.60 13.88
CA LEU A 81 -2.37 11.02 13.51
C LEU A 81 -0.89 11.42 13.46
N GLU A 82 -0.05 10.95 14.39
CA GLU A 82 1.40 11.15 14.31
C GLU A 82 1.97 10.49 13.03
N ASN A 83 1.59 9.24 12.76
CA ASN A 83 1.97 8.52 11.54
C ASN A 83 1.55 9.29 10.27
N MET A 84 0.29 9.70 10.18
CA MET A 84 -0.27 10.40 9.02
C MET A 84 0.28 11.81 8.85
N ILE A 85 0.16 12.65 9.87
CA ILE A 85 0.45 14.09 9.76
C ILE A 85 1.94 14.37 9.91
N THR A 86 2.59 13.76 10.90
CA THR A 86 4.01 14.05 11.19
C THR A 86 4.92 13.40 10.16
N HIS A 87 4.69 12.13 9.85
CA HIS A 87 5.60 11.34 9.01
C HIS A 87 5.19 11.31 7.53
N HIS A 88 3.92 11.03 7.23
CA HIS A 88 3.42 10.89 5.86
C HIS A 88 2.93 12.20 5.22
N HIS A 89 2.88 13.29 6.01
CA HIS A 89 2.40 14.62 5.62
C HIS A 89 1.01 14.56 4.97
N PHE A 90 0.12 13.79 5.56
CA PHE A 90 -1.28 13.78 5.19
C PHE A 90 -1.93 15.14 5.49
N SER A 91 -2.79 15.56 4.59
CA SER A 91 -3.79 16.59 4.85
C SER A 91 -4.86 16.07 5.82
N VAL A 92 -5.63 16.99 6.41
CA VAL A 92 -6.79 16.64 7.25
C VAL A 92 -7.79 15.77 6.48
N SER A 93 -7.99 16.03 5.18
CA SER A 93 -8.88 15.24 4.34
C SER A 93 -8.38 13.82 4.09
N GLU A 94 -7.08 13.63 3.87
CA GLU A 94 -6.52 12.28 3.71
C GLU A 94 -6.56 11.50 5.03
N ALA A 95 -6.31 12.19 6.17
CA ALA A 95 -6.48 11.59 7.48
C ALA A 95 -7.94 11.21 7.75
N ALA A 96 -8.90 12.02 7.31
CA ALA A 96 -10.32 11.70 7.37
C ALA A 96 -10.68 10.50 6.50
N SER A 97 -10.13 10.41 5.28
CA SER A 97 -10.31 9.23 4.42
C SER A 97 -9.73 7.95 5.03
N ALA A 98 -8.58 8.03 5.71
CA ALA A 98 -7.95 6.88 6.35
C ALA A 98 -8.65 6.42 7.63
N THR A 99 -9.27 7.34 8.38
CA THR A 99 -9.83 7.06 9.72
C THR A 99 -11.35 7.05 9.78
N GLY A 100 -12.04 7.63 8.80
CA GLY A 100 -13.49 7.84 8.85
C GLY A 100 -13.94 8.94 9.81
N LEU A 101 -13.00 9.65 10.47
CA LEU A 101 -13.31 10.75 11.38
C LEU A 101 -13.59 12.05 10.61
N SER A 102 -14.40 12.91 11.21
CA SER A 102 -14.66 14.25 10.66
C SER A 102 -13.44 15.17 10.78
N HIS A 103 -13.33 16.17 9.91
CA HIS A 103 -12.26 17.17 9.98
C HIS A 103 -12.14 17.83 11.37
N PRO A 104 -13.23 18.28 12.03
CA PRO A 104 -13.12 18.92 13.34
C PRO A 104 -12.58 17.98 14.43
N GLN A 105 -12.87 16.67 14.36
CA GLN A 105 -12.32 15.70 15.31
C GLN A 105 -10.81 15.56 15.14
N ILE A 106 -10.33 15.49 13.89
CA ILE A 106 -8.91 15.41 13.57
C ILE A 106 -8.17 16.67 14.00
N GLU A 107 -8.70 17.85 13.65
CA GLU A 107 -8.10 19.14 13.99
C GLU A 107 -8.02 19.34 15.51
N LYS A 108 -9.08 18.96 16.24
CA LYS A 108 -9.09 19.01 17.70
C LYS A 108 -7.99 18.13 18.29
N ALA A 109 -7.87 16.88 17.85
CA ALA A 109 -6.83 15.96 18.32
C ALA A 109 -5.41 16.46 17.98
N MET A 110 -5.23 17.03 16.78
CA MET A 110 -3.96 17.65 16.38
C MET A 110 -3.57 18.81 17.30
N GLN A 111 -4.53 19.66 17.69
CA GLN A 111 -4.30 20.77 18.61
C GLN A 111 -3.98 20.27 20.02
N GLU A 112 -4.81 19.35 20.55
CA GLU A 112 -4.66 18.80 21.90
C GLU A 112 -3.30 18.11 22.12
N TRP A 113 -2.79 17.41 21.11
CA TRP A 113 -1.50 16.71 21.19
C TRP A 113 -0.35 17.41 20.46
N SER A 114 -0.59 18.62 19.96
CA SER A 114 0.41 19.40 19.21
C SER A 114 1.04 18.64 18.03
N ILE A 115 0.25 17.81 17.34
CA ILE A 115 0.69 17.04 16.17
C ILE A 115 0.79 17.97 14.97
N GLN A 116 1.96 18.03 14.35
CA GLN A 116 2.26 18.89 13.20
C GLN A 116 3.20 18.15 12.23
N PRO A 117 3.18 18.48 10.93
CA PRO A 117 4.15 17.95 9.98
C PRO A 117 5.57 18.26 10.42
N SER A 118 6.46 17.27 10.35
CA SER A 118 7.88 17.47 10.64
C SER A 118 8.75 16.65 9.69
N PRO A 119 10.04 17.02 9.50
CA PRO A 119 10.95 16.18 8.75
C PRO A 119 11.10 14.81 9.41
N THR A 120 10.70 13.76 8.68
CA THR A 120 10.85 12.39 9.16
C THR A 120 12.33 12.04 9.36
N ARG A 121 12.64 11.49 10.54
CA ARG A 121 14.00 11.08 10.89
C ARG A 121 14.19 9.62 10.47
N SER A 122 14.85 9.41 9.34
CA SER A 122 15.33 8.12 8.86
C SER A 122 16.83 8.23 8.58
N SER A 123 17.59 7.14 8.74
CA SER A 123 19.04 7.16 8.62
C SER A 123 19.58 5.96 7.82
N PRO A 124 20.77 6.05 7.22
CA PRO A 124 21.35 4.92 6.51
C PRO A 124 21.62 3.69 7.40
N SER A 125 21.87 3.91 8.70
CA SER A 125 22.10 2.82 9.66
C SER A 125 20.80 2.14 10.13
N HIS A 126 19.68 2.85 10.03
CA HIS A 126 18.37 2.35 10.45
C HIS A 126 17.30 3.15 9.69
N LEU A 127 16.73 2.54 8.66
CA LEU A 127 15.60 3.12 7.93
C LEU A 127 14.36 3.09 8.82
N LEU A 128 13.65 4.21 8.90
CA LEU A 128 12.35 4.23 9.56
C LEU A 128 11.33 3.48 8.70
N VAL A 129 10.63 2.54 9.31
CA VAL A 129 9.50 1.81 8.72
C VAL A 129 8.26 2.09 9.56
N LEU A 130 7.15 2.43 8.90
CA LEU A 130 5.85 2.60 9.54
C LEU A 130 4.76 1.90 8.70
N PRO A 131 3.65 1.45 9.30
CA PRO A 131 2.48 1.03 8.54
C PRO A 131 2.02 2.16 7.60
N TYR A 132 1.71 1.84 6.35
CA TYR A 132 1.11 2.81 5.45
C TYR A 132 -0.30 3.17 5.96
N PRO A 133 -0.68 4.44 6.09
CA PRO A 133 -1.96 4.80 6.71
C PRO A 133 -3.23 4.34 5.98
N GLY A 134 -3.14 4.06 4.67
CA GLY A 134 -4.31 3.95 3.80
C GLY A 134 -4.96 5.31 3.54
N GLY A 135 -6.14 5.35 2.92
CA GLY A 135 -6.87 6.60 2.62
C GLY A 135 -6.26 7.47 1.51
N ARG A 136 -4.95 7.43 1.32
CA ARG A 136 -4.23 7.91 0.13
C ARG A 136 -3.93 6.72 -0.79
N HIS A 137 -4.06 6.92 -2.10
CA HIS A 137 -3.70 5.88 -3.07
C HIS A 137 -2.16 5.75 -3.17
N PRO A 138 -1.57 4.55 -3.02
CA PRO A 138 -0.12 4.40 -2.94
C PRO A 138 0.59 4.54 -4.31
N ARG A 139 -0.13 4.31 -5.41
CA ARG A 139 0.38 4.50 -6.79
C ARG A 139 0.04 5.89 -7.33
N ILE A 140 0.83 6.38 -8.29
CA ILE A 140 0.55 7.57 -9.09
C ILE A 140 -0.19 7.22 -10.40
N GLY A 141 0.10 6.05 -10.98
CA GLY A 141 -0.51 5.51 -12.19
C GLY A 141 -1.13 4.13 -11.97
N PHE A 142 -1.84 3.63 -12.98
CA PHE A 142 -2.53 2.33 -12.96
C PHE A 142 -3.43 2.13 -11.73
N LEU A 143 -4.25 3.15 -11.44
CA LEU A 143 -5.15 3.19 -10.28
C LEU A 143 -6.26 2.13 -10.36
N ASP A 144 -6.76 1.85 -11.56
CA ASP A 144 -7.77 0.81 -11.80
C ASP A 144 -7.23 -0.60 -11.52
N GLY A 145 -5.91 -0.77 -11.48
CA GLY A 145 -5.25 -2.00 -11.09
C GLY A 145 -4.95 -2.11 -9.59
N ALA A 146 -5.50 -1.21 -8.76
CA ALA A 146 -5.45 -1.27 -7.30
C ALA A 146 -6.60 -0.46 -6.67
N ILE A 147 -7.85 -0.85 -6.95
CA ILE A 147 -9.03 -0.22 -6.34
C ILE A 147 -9.08 -0.60 -4.87
N ASP A 148 -9.39 0.34 -3.99
CA ASP A 148 -9.46 0.11 -2.54
C ASP A 148 -8.24 -0.68 -2.00
N PRO A 149 -7.03 -0.08 -2.00
CA PRO A 149 -5.82 -0.70 -1.48
C PRO A 149 -5.88 -0.94 0.03
N GLN A 150 -5.77 -2.21 0.43
CA GLN A 150 -5.74 -2.62 1.84
C GLN A 150 -4.40 -2.21 2.48
N ARG A 151 -4.44 -1.60 3.67
CA ARG A 151 -3.22 -1.09 4.32
C ARG A 151 -2.42 -2.13 5.11
N GLU A 152 -3.03 -3.25 5.45
CA GLU A 152 -2.48 -4.29 6.33
C GLU A 152 -1.31 -5.10 5.75
N THR A 153 -1.04 -4.97 4.46
CA THR A 153 0.16 -5.51 3.79
C THR A 153 1.11 -4.41 3.32
N LYS A 154 0.79 -3.14 3.61
CA LYS A 154 1.52 -1.98 3.12
C LYS A 154 2.32 -1.31 4.23
N VAL A 155 3.61 -1.15 3.98
CA VAL A 155 4.53 -0.41 4.86
C VAL A 155 5.20 0.71 4.09
N SER A 156 5.49 1.80 4.78
CA SER A 156 6.28 2.91 4.26
C SER A 156 7.71 2.79 4.74
N ALA A 157 8.65 2.76 3.80
CA ALA A 157 10.07 2.85 4.08
C ALA A 157 10.57 4.26 3.78
N PHE A 158 10.94 4.99 4.83
CA PHE A 158 11.33 6.40 4.72
C PHE A 158 12.77 6.55 4.26
N ALA A 159 12.97 7.43 3.28
CA ALA A 159 14.27 7.72 2.73
C ALA A 159 15.23 8.29 3.79
N PRO A 160 16.51 7.87 3.81
CA PRO A 160 17.48 8.32 4.81
C PRO A 160 18.04 9.73 4.56
N TRP A 161 17.51 10.48 3.59
CA TRP A 161 17.92 11.86 3.28
C TRP A 161 16.80 12.85 3.52
N LYS A 162 17.19 14.10 3.84
CA LYS A 162 16.25 15.18 4.14
C LYS A 162 15.31 15.43 2.96
N GLY A 163 14.00 15.40 3.24
CA GLY A 163 12.96 15.62 2.23
C GLY A 163 12.83 14.48 1.22
N GLY A 164 13.36 13.30 1.52
CA GLY A 164 13.31 12.15 0.60
C GLY A 164 11.96 11.45 0.51
N GLY A 165 11.05 11.70 1.46
CA GLY A 165 9.75 11.04 1.50
C GLY A 165 9.85 9.54 1.82
N TYR A 166 9.05 8.71 1.14
CA TYR A 166 8.98 7.28 1.40
C TYR A 166 8.55 6.48 0.18
N ALA A 167 9.00 5.22 0.11
CA ALA A 167 8.41 4.22 -0.77
C ALA A 167 7.34 3.42 0.00
N VAL A 168 6.27 3.04 -0.67
CA VAL A 168 5.27 2.11 -0.11
C VAL A 168 5.55 0.71 -0.63
N LEU A 169 5.76 -0.24 0.27
CA LEU A 169 6.00 -1.64 -0.05
C LEU A 169 4.73 -2.43 0.26
N ASP A 170 4.23 -3.20 -0.71
CA ASP A 170 3.06 -4.07 -0.59
C ASP A 170 3.54 -5.53 -0.58
N ILE A 171 3.53 -6.13 0.62
CA ILE A 171 4.24 -7.39 0.90
C ILE A 171 3.36 -8.31 1.78
N PRO A 172 2.63 -9.26 1.17
CA PRO A 172 2.45 -9.46 -0.28
C PRO A 172 1.38 -8.55 -0.88
N GLU A 173 1.55 -8.18 -2.16
CA GLU A 173 0.45 -7.64 -2.96
C GLU A 173 -0.49 -8.76 -3.42
N ALA A 174 0.06 -9.87 -3.92
CA ALA A 174 -0.74 -10.99 -4.41
C ALA A 174 -0.10 -12.35 -4.10
N ILE A 175 -0.93 -13.36 -3.84
CA ILE A 175 -0.53 -14.76 -3.71
C ILE A 175 -1.35 -15.59 -4.68
N TRP A 176 -0.68 -16.36 -5.52
CA TRP A 176 -1.25 -17.36 -6.42
C TRP A 176 -0.84 -18.76 -5.97
N SER A 177 -1.72 -19.72 -6.22
CA SER A 177 -1.48 -21.15 -6.06
C SER A 177 -2.23 -21.93 -7.15
N ASN A 178 -2.17 -23.26 -7.09
CA ASN A 178 -3.01 -24.16 -7.87
C ASN A 178 -4.53 -23.95 -7.68
N LEU A 179 -4.94 -23.20 -6.65
CA LEU A 179 -6.32 -22.79 -6.43
C LEU A 179 -6.73 -21.56 -7.28
N GLY A 180 -5.75 -20.81 -7.80
CA GLY A 180 -5.95 -19.50 -8.44
C GLY A 180 -5.40 -18.35 -7.58
N LEU A 181 -5.94 -17.15 -7.78
CA LEU A 181 -5.57 -15.96 -6.98
C LEU A 181 -6.08 -16.13 -5.55
N THR A 182 -5.17 -16.53 -4.67
CA THR A 182 -5.46 -16.95 -3.29
C THR A 182 -5.55 -15.76 -2.33
N TYR A 183 -4.82 -14.69 -2.62
CA TYR A 183 -4.92 -13.43 -1.89
C TYR A 183 -4.54 -12.24 -2.78
N LEU A 184 -5.19 -11.11 -2.56
CA LEU A 184 -4.91 -9.85 -3.21
C LEU A 184 -5.13 -8.68 -2.24
N ALA A 185 -4.16 -7.77 -2.17
CA ALA A 185 -4.12 -6.66 -1.23
C ALA A 185 -4.91 -5.40 -1.68
N HIS A 186 -5.81 -5.58 -2.65
CA HIS A 186 -6.68 -4.56 -3.24
C HIS A 186 -7.76 -5.24 -4.07
N THR A 187 -8.74 -4.48 -4.52
CA THR A 187 -9.82 -4.93 -5.39
C THR A 187 -9.46 -4.61 -6.84
N HIS A 188 -9.54 -5.59 -7.74
CA HIS A 188 -9.63 -5.38 -9.21
C HIS A 188 -9.80 -6.72 -9.94
N ILE A 189 -9.28 -7.82 -9.35
CA ILE A 189 -9.43 -9.20 -9.82
C ILE A 189 -10.02 -10.03 -8.68
N PRO A 190 -11.09 -10.82 -8.92
CA PRO A 190 -11.65 -11.72 -7.91
C PRO A 190 -10.61 -12.74 -7.45
N THR A 191 -10.48 -12.88 -6.14
CA THR A 191 -9.80 -13.99 -5.49
C THR A 191 -10.72 -15.22 -5.42
N VAL A 192 -10.15 -16.37 -5.07
CA VAL A 192 -10.94 -17.59 -4.80
C VAL A 192 -11.97 -17.40 -3.68
N TRP A 193 -11.78 -16.41 -2.80
CA TRP A 193 -12.71 -16.08 -1.71
C TRP A 193 -13.87 -15.23 -2.21
N ASP A 194 -13.59 -14.28 -3.10
CA ASP A 194 -14.62 -13.44 -3.72
C ASP A 194 -15.58 -14.29 -4.56
N GLU A 195 -15.05 -15.27 -5.31
CA GLU A 195 -15.84 -16.24 -6.07
C GLU A 195 -16.77 -17.08 -5.17
N GLN A 196 -16.38 -17.28 -3.91
CA GLN A 196 -17.17 -17.96 -2.89
C GLN A 196 -18.04 -17.01 -2.06
N SER A 197 -18.02 -15.70 -2.35
CA SER A 197 -18.68 -14.66 -1.56
C SER A 197 -18.25 -14.65 -0.08
N ILE A 198 -16.99 -14.98 0.19
CA ILE A 198 -16.39 -14.97 1.53
C ILE A 198 -15.60 -13.68 1.68
N ALA A 199 -16.10 -12.77 2.53
CA ALA A 199 -15.35 -11.58 2.92
C ALA A 199 -14.23 -11.95 3.90
N LEU A 200 -12.99 -11.57 3.57
CA LEU A 200 -11.86 -11.73 4.48
C LEU A 200 -11.91 -10.68 5.60
N GLU A 201 -11.58 -11.09 6.82
CA GLU A 201 -11.52 -10.18 7.96
C GLU A 201 -10.45 -9.10 7.77
N THR A 202 -10.72 -7.90 8.26
CA THR A 202 -9.74 -6.82 8.31
C THR A 202 -8.73 -7.08 9.43
N THR A 203 -7.44 -6.94 9.12
CA THR A 203 -6.31 -7.14 10.05
C THR A 203 -5.47 -5.87 10.13
N GLU A 204 -4.51 -5.76 11.06
CA GLU A 204 -3.62 -4.60 11.15
C GLU A 204 -2.19 -5.06 11.45
N TRP A 205 -1.21 -4.26 11.06
CA TRP A 205 0.19 -4.49 11.44
C TRP A 205 0.32 -4.52 12.97
N THR A 206 0.95 -5.58 13.49
CA THR A 206 1.49 -5.60 14.84
C THR A 206 2.75 -4.77 14.87
N ARG A 207 2.81 -3.80 15.78
CA ARG A 207 3.97 -2.92 16.00
C ARG A 207 4.75 -3.45 17.19
N HIS A 208 6.05 -3.64 17.01
CA HIS A 208 6.93 -4.15 18.05
C HIS A 208 7.73 -3.03 18.74
N PRO A 209 8.19 -3.24 19.99
CA PRO A 209 8.99 -2.26 20.71
C PRO A 209 10.32 -1.87 20.04
N ASP A 210 10.86 -2.72 19.18
CA ASP A 210 12.07 -2.48 18.39
C ASP A 210 11.80 -1.74 17.07
N HIS A 211 10.57 -1.26 16.87
CA HIS A 211 10.08 -0.61 15.66
C HIS A 211 9.94 -1.50 14.43
N SER A 212 10.12 -2.82 14.58
CA SER A 212 9.73 -3.76 13.54
C SER A 212 8.20 -3.90 13.47
N LEU A 213 7.73 -4.41 12.33
CA LEU A 213 6.32 -4.65 12.05
C LEU A 213 6.13 -6.11 11.69
N SER A 214 5.03 -6.71 12.12
CA SER A 214 4.61 -8.02 11.62
C SER A 214 3.13 -8.03 11.26
N MET A 215 2.79 -8.75 10.20
CA MET A 215 1.41 -9.07 9.86
C MET A 215 1.28 -10.58 9.66
N GLU A 216 0.12 -11.10 10.00
CA GLU A 216 -0.26 -12.48 9.76
C GLU A 216 -1.72 -12.50 9.33
N ARG A 217 -2.01 -13.37 8.35
CA ARG A 217 -3.36 -13.64 7.90
C ARG A 217 -3.58 -15.15 7.84
N LEU A 218 -4.67 -15.58 8.44
CA LEU A 218 -5.25 -16.91 8.25
C LEU A 218 -6.37 -16.80 7.21
N LEU A 219 -6.33 -17.65 6.19
CA LEU A 219 -7.36 -17.76 5.17
C LEU A 219 -8.39 -18.83 5.53
N PRO A 220 -9.61 -18.78 4.96
CA PRO A 220 -10.70 -19.68 5.34
C PRO A 220 -10.41 -21.18 5.21
N ASN A 221 -9.49 -21.58 4.32
CA ASN A 221 -9.10 -22.98 4.12
C ASN A 221 -7.90 -23.43 4.98
N GLY A 222 -7.44 -22.61 5.93
CA GLY A 222 -6.31 -22.92 6.80
C GLY A 222 -4.94 -22.54 6.25
N ILE A 223 -4.82 -22.03 5.02
CA ILE A 223 -3.57 -21.40 4.56
C ILE A 223 -3.30 -20.17 5.42
N SER A 224 -2.09 -20.01 5.92
CA SER A 224 -1.67 -18.77 6.56
C SER A 224 -0.41 -18.20 5.93
N PHE A 225 -0.28 -16.88 5.97
CA PHE A 225 0.92 -16.18 5.53
C PHE A 225 1.19 -14.99 6.43
N GLY A 226 2.42 -14.52 6.40
CA GLY A 226 2.79 -13.34 7.15
C GLY A 226 4.08 -12.72 6.66
N THR A 227 4.28 -11.49 7.09
CA THR A 227 5.46 -10.68 6.77
C THR A 227 5.99 -10.06 8.05
N HIS A 228 7.30 -10.09 8.25
CA HIS A 228 8.02 -9.29 9.23
C HIS A 228 8.90 -8.28 8.50
N VAL A 229 8.85 -7.02 8.92
CA VAL A 229 9.65 -5.93 8.34
C VAL A 229 10.37 -5.17 9.43
N ALA A 230 11.67 -4.96 9.25
CA ALA A 230 12.47 -4.13 10.15
C ALA A 230 13.44 -3.24 9.36
N GLY A 231 13.72 -2.05 9.89
CA GLY A 231 14.83 -1.23 9.40
C GLY A 231 16.16 -1.93 9.67
N ALA A 232 17.10 -1.85 8.72
CA ALA A 232 18.44 -2.37 8.89
C ALA A 232 19.49 -1.39 8.34
N HIS A 233 20.76 -1.68 8.60
CA HIS A 233 21.85 -0.89 8.02
C HIS A 233 21.87 -1.07 6.50
N GLY A 234 21.68 0.02 5.77
CA GLY A 234 21.69 0.04 4.32
C GLY A 234 20.48 -0.65 3.69
N GLY A 235 19.36 -0.81 4.40
CA GLY A 235 18.15 -1.41 3.83
C GLY A 235 17.07 -1.80 4.83
N LEU A 236 16.25 -2.76 4.42
CA LEU A 236 15.17 -3.35 5.21
C LEU A 236 15.40 -4.86 5.29
N ILE A 237 15.04 -5.45 6.42
CA ILE A 237 14.79 -6.89 6.52
C ILE A 237 13.31 -7.10 6.21
N MET A 238 13.02 -8.04 5.32
CA MET A 238 11.66 -8.38 4.89
C MET A 238 11.54 -9.91 4.82
N ASP A 239 11.03 -10.51 5.88
CA ASP A 239 10.83 -11.94 5.97
C ASP A 239 9.37 -12.26 5.72
N MET A 240 9.09 -12.94 4.61
CA MET A 240 7.74 -13.42 4.29
C MET A 240 7.69 -14.94 4.39
N TRP A 241 6.59 -15.46 4.92
CA TRP A 241 6.34 -16.89 5.02
C TRP A 241 4.93 -17.23 4.58
N LEU A 242 4.74 -18.48 4.15
CA LEU A 242 3.45 -19.09 3.87
C LEU A 242 3.44 -20.50 4.46
N ARG A 243 2.34 -20.87 5.11
CA ARG A 243 2.09 -22.20 5.66
C ARG A 243 0.82 -22.77 5.04
N ASN A 244 0.94 -23.98 4.49
CA ASN A 244 -0.23 -24.72 4.05
C ASN A 244 -0.85 -25.46 5.23
N GLY A 245 -1.95 -24.93 5.77
CA GLY A 245 -2.79 -25.61 6.76
C GLY A 245 -4.04 -26.25 6.17
N SER A 246 -4.14 -26.34 4.84
CA SER A 246 -5.25 -27.03 4.16
C SER A 246 -5.03 -28.54 4.08
N GLU A 247 -6.06 -29.29 3.70
CA GLU A 247 -6.00 -30.76 3.58
C GLU A 247 -5.28 -31.24 2.31
N ALA A 248 -5.12 -30.37 1.31
CA ALA A 248 -4.52 -30.69 0.02
C ALA A 248 -3.12 -30.10 -0.13
N ALA A 249 -2.33 -30.67 -1.04
CA ALA A 249 -1.06 -30.06 -1.44
C ALA A 249 -1.30 -28.69 -2.09
N LEU A 250 -0.40 -27.76 -1.79
CA LEU A 250 -0.42 -26.40 -2.32
C LEU A 250 0.76 -26.23 -3.27
N ASP A 251 0.46 -26.12 -4.56
CA ASP A 251 1.42 -26.09 -5.66
C ASP A 251 1.24 -24.81 -6.51
N ASP A 252 2.05 -24.63 -7.56
CA ASP A 252 2.07 -23.42 -8.43
C ASP A 252 2.11 -22.10 -7.64
N LEU A 253 2.89 -22.08 -6.56
CA LEU A 253 3.01 -20.92 -5.69
C LEU A 253 3.74 -19.78 -6.38
N ARG A 254 3.06 -18.63 -6.53
CA ARG A 254 3.68 -17.37 -6.94
C ARG A 254 3.27 -16.24 -6.02
N VAL A 255 4.24 -15.46 -5.58
CA VAL A 255 4.04 -14.28 -4.74
C VAL A 255 4.47 -13.06 -5.52
N GLN A 256 3.61 -12.04 -5.52
CA GLN A 256 3.93 -10.72 -6.04
C GLN A 256 4.08 -9.76 -4.86
N ASN A 257 5.25 -9.12 -4.79
CA ASN A 257 5.51 -7.99 -3.92
C ASN A 257 5.70 -6.76 -4.79
N CYS A 258 5.24 -5.60 -4.32
CA CYS A 258 5.36 -4.36 -5.08
C CYS A 258 6.00 -3.26 -4.25
N VAL A 259 6.69 -2.35 -4.94
CA VAL A 259 7.25 -1.12 -4.36
C VAL A 259 6.74 0.05 -5.18
N MET A 260 6.13 1.01 -4.52
CA MET A 260 5.49 2.17 -5.12
C MET A 260 6.23 3.43 -4.69
N PHE A 261 6.70 4.19 -5.67
CA PHE A 261 7.61 5.32 -5.47
C PHE A 261 6.95 6.70 -5.52
N ARG A 262 5.60 6.75 -5.55
CA ARG A 262 4.83 8.00 -5.67
C ARG A 262 5.33 9.11 -4.73
N GLU A 263 5.67 8.74 -3.51
CA GLU A 263 6.03 9.67 -2.43
C GLU A 263 7.54 9.67 -2.15
N LEU A 264 8.35 9.00 -2.99
CA LEU A 264 9.80 8.94 -2.86
C LEU A 264 10.46 9.95 -3.80
N ALA A 265 11.05 11.00 -3.21
CA ALA A 265 11.66 12.08 -3.99
C ALA A 265 12.84 11.57 -4.83
N GLY A 266 12.87 11.96 -6.10
CA GLY A 266 13.87 11.55 -7.09
C GLY A 266 13.54 10.26 -7.85
N PHE A 267 12.36 9.67 -7.62
CA PHE A 267 11.88 8.45 -8.28
C PHE A 267 10.55 8.67 -9.02
N GLU A 268 10.20 9.93 -9.32
CA GLU A 268 8.93 10.34 -9.92
C GLU A 268 8.70 9.80 -11.34
N VAL A 269 9.77 9.35 -12.01
CA VAL A 269 9.73 8.75 -13.36
C VAL A 269 9.67 7.22 -13.35
N GLN A 270 9.72 6.58 -12.17
CA GLN A 270 9.76 5.13 -11.96
C GLN A 270 8.45 4.59 -11.35
N SER A 271 7.39 5.39 -11.40
CA SER A 271 6.11 5.18 -10.73
C SER A 271 4.93 5.08 -11.68
#